data_AF-A0A9D3Z3G7-F1
#
_entry.id   AF-A0A9D3Z3G7-F1
#
_cell.length_a   1.000
_cell.length_b   1.000
_cell.length_c   1.000
_cell.angle_alpha   90.00
_cell.angle_beta   90.00
_cell.angle_gamma   90.00
#
_symmetry.space_group_name_H-M   'P 1'
#
loop_
_entity.id
_entity.type
_entity.pdbx_description
1 polymer ?
#
loop_
_entity_poly.entity_id
_entity_poly.type
_entity_poly.pdbx_seq_one_letter_code
_entity_poly.pdbx_strand_id
1 'polypeptide(L)'
;MRASEQLLIKCAAVLGQRVRKDILETLMPKAHRSKLSKGIRKLMENGIFECSNAPKHIDRRLSLGERSNVKSKCYCNAEEVAASEPNSVPSCNEPMFTNKLLQETAYEILMESQRIELHTKAATFLELSADVLRQQIPYHILGRPPPREDLENQLKRIDLKMQGKCAVKC
;
A
#
# COMPACT_ATOMS: atom_id res chain seq x y z
N MET A 1 18.35 -10.92 -16.09
CA MET A 1 17.89 -10.14 -14.92
C MET A 1 18.87 -9.01 -14.65
N ARG A 2 18.42 -7.75 -14.65
CA ARG A 2 19.24 -6.54 -14.47
C ARG A 2 19.44 -6.18 -12.99
N ALA A 3 20.45 -5.38 -12.67
CA ALA A 3 20.72 -4.93 -11.29
C ALA A 3 19.52 -4.24 -10.63
N SER A 4 18.75 -3.44 -11.39
CA SER A 4 17.53 -2.80 -10.90
C SER A 4 16.41 -3.78 -10.56
N GLU A 5 16.33 -4.90 -11.29
CA GLU A 5 15.34 -5.97 -11.04
C GLU A 5 15.74 -6.77 -9.80
N GLN A 6 17.03 -7.06 -9.63
CA GLN A 6 17.55 -7.72 -8.42
C GLN A 6 17.31 -6.87 -7.17
N LEU A 7 17.55 -5.55 -7.25
CA LEU A 7 17.28 -4.64 -6.15
C LEU A 7 15.79 -4.62 -5.79
N LEU A 8 14.92 -4.61 -6.80
CA LEU A 8 13.47 -4.68 -6.60
C LEU A 8 13.09 -5.99 -5.89
N ILE A 9 13.59 -7.14 -6.34
CA ILE A 9 13.35 -8.45 -5.70
C ILE A 9 13.80 -8.43 -4.24
N LYS A 10 15.00 -7.88 -3.96
CA LYS A 10 15.53 -7.75 -2.60
C LYS A 10 14.64 -6.89 -1.70
N CYS A 11 14.21 -5.72 -2.15
CA CYS A 11 13.29 -4.87 -1.41
C CYS A 11 11.92 -5.55 -1.19
N ALA A 12 11.41 -6.24 -2.21
CA ALA A 12 10.17 -6.99 -2.14
C ALA A 12 10.26 -8.16 -1.15
N ALA A 13 11.39 -8.86 -1.09
CA ALA A 13 11.58 -10.01 -0.21
C ALA A 13 11.46 -9.66 1.28
N VAL A 14 11.82 -8.43 1.67
CA VAL A 14 11.66 -7.93 3.05
C VAL A 14 10.19 -7.78 3.44
N LEU A 15 9.31 -7.47 2.47
CA LEU A 15 7.88 -7.29 2.69
C LEU A 15 7.11 -8.63 2.78
N GLY A 16 7.72 -9.72 2.35
CA GLY A 16 7.15 -11.07 2.37
C GLY A 16 6.54 -11.50 1.04
N GLN A 17 5.65 -12.50 1.08
CA GLN A 17 5.11 -13.12 -0.14
C GLN A 17 4.27 -12.16 -0.98
N ARG A 18 3.40 -11.38 -0.33
CA ARG A 18 2.53 -10.38 -0.97
C ARG A 18 3.10 -9.01 -0.73
N VAL A 19 3.20 -8.23 -1.80
CA VAL A 19 3.93 -6.97 -1.78
C VAL A 19 3.01 -5.86 -2.25
N ARG A 20 2.80 -4.85 -1.41
CA ARG A 20 2.08 -3.64 -1.82
C ARG A 20 3.04 -2.69 -2.53
N LYS A 21 2.64 -2.23 -3.72
CA LYS A 21 3.48 -1.39 -4.59
C LYS A 21 3.89 -0.07 -3.93
N ASP A 22 3.01 0.53 -3.12
CA ASP A 22 3.24 1.79 -2.40
C ASP A 22 4.37 1.67 -1.35
N ILE A 23 4.37 0.60 -0.55
CA ILE A 23 5.46 0.33 0.39
C ILE A 23 6.75 0.06 -0.40
N LEU A 24 6.67 -0.77 -1.44
CA LEU A 24 7.83 -1.14 -2.24
C LEU A 24 8.50 0.08 -2.89
N GLU A 25 7.71 1.04 -3.37
CA GLU A 25 8.20 2.31 -3.90
C GLU A 25 8.95 3.14 -2.86
N THR A 26 8.48 3.10 -1.62
CA THR A 26 9.13 3.79 -0.49
C THR A 26 10.49 3.17 -0.17
N LEU A 27 10.60 1.84 -0.23
CA LEU A 27 11.85 1.11 0.00
C LEU A 27 12.90 1.34 -1.10
N MET A 28 12.45 1.57 -2.33
CA MET A 28 13.32 1.76 -3.48
C MET A 28 14.05 3.13 -3.42
N PRO A 29 15.34 3.21 -3.78
CA PRO A 29 16.02 4.49 -3.92
C PRO A 29 15.33 5.38 -4.95
N LYS A 30 15.32 6.70 -4.69
CA LYS A 30 14.59 7.70 -5.50
C LYS A 30 14.86 7.58 -7.01
N ALA A 31 16.11 7.30 -7.40
CA ALA A 31 16.51 7.13 -8.80
C ALA A 31 15.83 5.96 -9.53
N HIS A 32 15.34 4.95 -8.79
CA HIS A 32 14.75 3.74 -9.35
C HIS A 32 13.22 3.71 -9.27
N ARG A 33 12.59 4.64 -8.53
CA ARG A 33 11.12 4.68 -8.34
C ARG A 33 10.36 4.81 -9.66
N SER A 34 10.81 5.68 -10.56
CA SER A 34 10.21 5.86 -11.89
C SER A 34 10.25 4.61 -12.77
N LYS A 35 11.17 3.68 -12.50
CA LYS A 35 11.33 2.42 -13.24
C LYS A 35 10.65 1.24 -12.54
N LEU A 36 10.08 1.44 -11.35
CA LEU A 36 9.45 0.39 -10.54
C LEU A 36 8.37 -0.35 -11.31
N SER A 37 7.41 0.39 -11.89
CA SER A 37 6.30 -0.19 -12.68
C SER A 37 6.79 -1.09 -13.82
N LYS A 38 7.83 -0.65 -14.54
CA LYS A 38 8.44 -1.42 -15.63
C LYS A 38 9.20 -2.65 -15.10
N GLY A 39 9.83 -2.54 -13.93
CA GLY A 39 10.48 -3.65 -13.25
C GLY A 39 9.49 -4.73 -12.82
N ILE A 40 8.39 -4.34 -12.16
CA ILE A 40 7.31 -5.26 -11.76
C ILE A 40 6.77 -6.00 -12.98
N ARG A 41 6.44 -5.29 -14.07
CA ARG A 41 5.95 -5.89 -15.32
C ARG A 41 6.89 -6.98 -15.85
N LYS A 42 8.18 -6.68 -15.96
CA LYS A 42 9.18 -7.67 -16.44
C LYS A 42 9.31 -8.88 -15.52
N LEU A 43 9.24 -8.66 -14.20
CA LEU A 43 9.30 -9.74 -13.23
C LEU A 43 8.04 -10.62 -13.28
N MET A 44 6.89 -10.05 -13.65
CA MET A 44 5.68 -10.82 -13.93
C MET A 44 5.78 -11.62 -15.23
N GLU A 45 6.31 -11.02 -16.31
CA GLU A 45 6.58 -11.71 -17.58
C GLU A 45 7.53 -12.90 -17.40
N ASN A 46 8.53 -12.76 -16.52
CA ASN A 46 9.49 -13.82 -16.20
C ASN A 46 8.96 -14.84 -15.18
N GLY A 47 7.71 -14.72 -14.72
CA GLY A 47 7.09 -15.65 -13.75
C GLY A 47 7.65 -15.56 -12.33
N ILE A 48 8.44 -14.52 -12.01
CA ILE A 48 8.96 -14.28 -10.64
C ILE A 48 7.84 -13.74 -9.75
N PHE A 49 7.00 -12.86 -10.31
CA PHE A 49 5.80 -12.36 -9.67
C PHE A 49 4.54 -12.81 -10.39
N GLU A 50 3.46 -12.96 -9.62
CA GLU A 50 2.10 -13.08 -10.08
C GLU A 50 1.23 -12.00 -9.41
N CYS A 51 0.06 -11.70 -9.97
CA CYS A 51 -0.88 -10.81 -9.30
C CYS A 51 -1.51 -11.54 -8.11
N SER A 52 -1.48 -10.96 -6.91
CA SER A 52 -2.08 -11.61 -5.72
C SER A 52 -3.58 -11.90 -5.90
N ASN A 53 -4.27 -11.13 -6.73
CA ASN A 53 -5.70 -11.27 -6.99
C ASN A 53 -6.01 -12.02 -8.29
N ALA A 54 -5.00 -12.58 -8.99
CA ALA A 54 -5.26 -13.39 -10.17
C ALA A 54 -6.01 -14.68 -9.77
N PRO A 55 -7.10 -15.03 -10.48
CA PRO A 55 -7.80 -16.29 -10.24
C PRO A 55 -6.90 -17.47 -10.64
N LYS A 56 -6.61 -18.38 -9.69
CA LYS A 56 -5.59 -19.42 -9.87
C LYS A 56 -6.04 -20.61 -10.74
N HIS A 57 -7.33 -20.88 -10.89
CA HIS A 57 -7.88 -21.83 -11.88
C HIS A 57 -9.43 -21.82 -11.81
N ILE A 58 -10.10 -21.83 -12.96
CA ILE A 58 -11.53 -22.23 -13.20
C ILE A 58 -12.61 -21.46 -12.42
N ASP A 59 -12.88 -20.21 -12.80
CA ASP A 59 -14.28 -19.74 -12.88
C ASP A 59 -14.36 -18.55 -13.84
N ARG A 60 -14.12 -18.86 -15.12
CA ARG A 60 -14.06 -17.89 -16.22
C ARG A 60 -15.46 -17.45 -16.70
N ARG A 61 -16.53 -17.64 -15.92
CA ARG A 61 -17.91 -17.43 -16.40
C ARG A 61 -18.79 -16.45 -15.62
N LEU A 62 -18.32 -15.78 -14.57
CA LEU A 62 -19.23 -14.89 -13.79
C LEU A 62 -18.74 -13.48 -13.48
N SER A 63 -17.60 -13.00 -14.00
CA SER A 63 -17.13 -11.63 -13.66
C SER A 63 -17.67 -10.53 -14.60
N LEU A 64 -18.93 -10.63 -15.04
CA LEU A 64 -19.67 -9.55 -15.66
C LEU A 64 -20.71 -9.06 -14.64
N GLY A 65 -20.29 -8.15 -13.77
CA GLY A 65 -21.20 -7.40 -12.90
C GLY A 65 -20.93 -7.57 -11.42
N GLU A 66 -20.10 -6.69 -10.88
CA GLU A 66 -20.43 -5.93 -9.67
C GLU A 66 -19.35 -4.86 -9.46
N ARG A 67 -19.64 -3.66 -9.93
CA ARG A 67 -18.85 -2.45 -9.61
C ARG A 67 -19.19 -2.04 -8.19
N SER A 68 -18.70 -2.79 -7.20
CA SER A 68 -18.64 -2.30 -5.83
C SER A 68 -17.41 -1.40 -5.69
N ASN A 69 -17.64 -0.21 -5.15
CA ASN A 69 -16.66 0.84 -4.87
C ASN A 69 -15.71 0.39 -3.75
N VAL A 70 -14.80 -0.52 -4.08
CA VAL A 70 -13.74 -1.02 -3.19
C VAL A 70 -12.42 -0.71 -3.89
N LYS A 71 -11.56 0.07 -3.24
CA LYS A 71 -10.22 0.48 -3.72
C LYS A 71 -9.63 -0.57 -4.67
N SER A 72 -9.47 -0.16 -5.92
CA SER A 72 -9.06 -0.93 -7.11
C SER A 72 -8.30 -2.24 -6.84
N LYS A 73 -9.04 -3.35 -6.70
CA LYS A 73 -8.48 -4.69 -6.86
C LYS A 73 -7.95 -4.81 -8.28
N CYS A 74 -6.63 -4.99 -8.44
CA CYS A 74 -6.03 -5.21 -9.75
C CYS A 74 -6.13 -6.68 -10.14
N TYR A 75 -6.62 -6.97 -11.34
CA TYR A 75 -6.65 -8.32 -11.92
C TYR A 75 -5.71 -8.33 -13.14
N CYS A 76 -4.40 -8.39 -12.88
CA CYS A 76 -3.41 -8.35 -13.95
C CYS A 76 -3.19 -9.76 -14.51
N ASN A 77 -3.51 -9.97 -15.78
CA ASN A 77 -3.17 -11.18 -16.51
C ASN A 77 -1.75 -11.05 -17.10
N ALA A 78 -0.92 -12.09 -16.99
CA ALA A 78 0.44 -12.09 -17.54
C ALA A 78 0.47 -11.83 -19.06
N GLU A 79 -0.54 -12.31 -19.79
CA GLU A 79 -0.70 -12.11 -21.24
C GLU A 79 -1.15 -10.68 -21.61
N GLU A 80 -2.02 -10.06 -20.83
CA GLU A 80 -2.46 -8.67 -21.04
C GLU A 80 -1.34 -7.66 -20.72
N VAL A 81 -0.50 -7.98 -19.74
CA VAL A 81 0.69 -7.18 -19.39
C VAL A 81 1.75 -7.24 -20.49
N ALA A 82 1.88 -8.37 -21.19
CA ALA A 82 2.78 -8.50 -22.34
C ALA A 82 2.26 -7.74 -23.58
N ALA A 83 0.95 -7.70 -23.79
CA ALA A 83 0.29 -7.09 -24.96
C ALA A 83 0.02 -5.57 -24.85
N SER A 84 0.08 -4.99 -23.64
CA SER A 84 -0.10 -3.54 -23.47
C SER A 84 1.10 -2.73 -23.97
N GLU A 85 0.84 -1.72 -24.81
CA GLU A 85 1.77 -0.71 -25.32
C GLU A 85 2.74 -0.19 -24.23
N PRO A 86 4.03 0.07 -24.55
CA PRO A 86 5.07 0.44 -23.57
C PRO A 86 4.83 1.74 -22.79
N ASN A 87 3.82 2.54 -23.18
CA ASN A 87 3.49 3.84 -22.61
C ASN A 87 2.19 3.90 -21.80
N SER A 88 1.37 2.85 -21.80
CA SER A 88 0.20 2.73 -20.93
C SER A 88 0.44 1.52 -20.03
N VAL A 89 1.20 1.70 -18.94
CA VAL A 89 1.61 0.60 -18.06
C VAL A 89 0.70 0.56 -16.82
N PRO A 90 -0.45 -0.14 -16.84
CA PRO A 90 -1.10 -0.55 -15.61
C PRO A 90 -0.19 -1.56 -14.91
N SER A 91 0.65 -1.09 -14.01
CA SER A 91 1.44 -1.96 -13.14
C SER A 91 0.54 -2.58 -12.07
N CYS A 92 0.72 -3.87 -11.79
CA CYS A 92 0.08 -4.52 -10.65
C CYS A 92 0.36 -3.76 -9.34
N ASN A 93 -0.68 -3.51 -8.55
CA ASN A 93 -0.58 -2.84 -7.25
C ASN A 93 -0.18 -3.80 -6.12
N GLU A 94 -0.48 -5.09 -6.29
CA GLU A 94 -0.23 -6.14 -5.32
C GLU A 94 0.48 -7.34 -5.99
N PRO A 95 1.72 -7.16 -6.47
CA PRO A 95 2.54 -8.29 -6.90
C PRO A 95 2.77 -9.25 -5.74
N MET A 96 2.80 -10.54 -6.06
CA MET A 96 3.07 -11.63 -5.13
C MET A 96 4.16 -12.51 -5.72
N PHE A 97 5.09 -12.99 -4.90
CA PHE A 97 6.03 -14.02 -5.35
C PHE A 97 5.27 -15.26 -5.81
N THR A 98 5.66 -15.84 -6.95
CA THR A 98 5.06 -17.09 -7.43
C THR A 98 5.46 -18.27 -6.53
N ASN A 99 6.69 -18.26 -6.03
CA ASN A 99 7.24 -19.30 -5.16
C ASN A 99 7.75 -18.69 -3.84
N LYS A 100 7.32 -19.24 -2.71
CA LYS A 100 7.79 -18.81 -1.38
C LYS A 100 9.29 -19.01 -1.19
N LEU A 101 9.84 -20.10 -1.72
CA LEU A 101 11.28 -20.36 -1.67
C LEU A 101 12.08 -19.25 -2.37
N LEU A 102 11.55 -18.66 -3.45
CA LEU A 102 12.20 -17.56 -4.15
C LEU A 102 12.26 -16.30 -3.27
N GLN A 103 11.22 -16.05 -2.48
CA GLN A 103 11.20 -14.94 -1.53
C GLN A 103 12.18 -15.18 -0.37
N GLU A 104 12.18 -16.37 0.23
CA GLU A 104 13.06 -16.72 1.35
C GLU A 104 14.53 -16.65 0.92
N THR A 105 14.88 -17.20 -0.24
CA THR A 105 16.25 -17.13 -0.77
C THR A 105 16.69 -15.70 -1.08
N ALA A 106 15.81 -14.88 -1.65
CA ALA A 106 16.11 -13.46 -1.88
C ALA A 106 16.30 -12.68 -0.58
N TYR A 107 15.56 -13.03 0.47
CA TYR A 107 15.69 -12.43 1.80
C TYR A 107 17.02 -12.81 2.46
N GLU A 108 17.43 -14.08 2.39
CA GLU A 108 18.65 -14.53 3.04
C GLU A 108 19.93 -13.99 2.40
N ILE A 109 19.90 -13.64 1.12
CA ILE A 109 21.03 -12.98 0.44
C ILE A 109 21.33 -11.58 1.01
N LEU A 110 20.38 -10.96 1.72
CA LEU A 110 20.59 -9.64 2.32
C LEU A 110 21.48 -9.71 3.56
N MET A 111 22.41 -8.77 3.67
CA MET A 111 23.16 -8.52 4.91
C MET A 111 22.19 -8.07 6.01
N GLU A 112 22.49 -8.41 7.26
CA GLU A 112 21.64 -8.06 8.42
C GLU A 112 21.37 -6.55 8.51
N SER A 113 22.40 -5.72 8.31
CA SER A 113 22.27 -4.25 8.29
C SER A 113 21.27 -3.75 7.24
N GLN A 114 21.25 -4.38 6.05
CA GLN A 114 20.31 -4.04 4.98
C GLN A 114 18.88 -4.47 5.34
N ARG A 115 18.71 -5.63 5.99
CA ARG A 115 17.39 -6.09 6.46
C ARG A 115 16.83 -5.11 7.48
N ILE A 116 17.63 -4.71 8.47
CA ILE A 116 17.23 -3.75 9.51
C ILE A 116 16.81 -2.42 8.87
N GLU A 117 17.61 -1.89 7.94
CA GLU A 117 17.30 -0.64 7.26
C GLU A 117 15.98 -0.71 6.49
N LEU A 118 15.77 -1.77 5.71
CA LEU A 118 14.55 -1.96 4.91
C LEU A 118 13.32 -2.19 5.79
N HIS A 119 13.45 -2.99 6.85
CA HIS A 119 12.36 -3.20 7.82
C HIS A 119 11.98 -1.91 8.54
N THR A 120 12.96 -1.11 8.95
CA THR A 120 12.72 0.18 9.61
C THR A 120 11.99 1.15 8.66
N LYS A 121 12.40 1.23 7.38
CA LYS A 121 11.71 2.03 6.37
C LYS A 121 10.27 1.56 6.11
N ALA A 122 10.04 0.24 6.09
CA ALA A 122 8.70 -0.31 5.95
C ALA A 122 7.82 0.00 7.17
N ALA A 123 8.35 -0.19 8.38
CA ALA A 123 7.66 0.10 9.62
C ALA A 123 7.25 1.57 9.72
N THR A 124 8.19 2.50 9.51
CA THR A 124 7.91 3.93 9.51
C THR A 124 6.84 4.34 8.49
N PHE A 125 6.86 3.77 7.28
CA PHE A 125 5.81 4.02 6.29
C PHE A 125 4.42 3.56 6.77
N LEU A 126 4.35 2.38 7.39
CA LEU A 126 3.11 1.82 7.91
C LEU A 126 2.59 2.63 9.10
N GLU A 127 3.48 3.10 9.99
CA GLU A 127 3.13 3.97 11.11
C GLU A 127 2.51 5.29 10.63
N LEU A 128 3.15 5.97 9.67
CA LEU A 128 2.62 7.19 9.08
C LEU A 128 1.24 6.96 8.42
N SER A 129 1.09 5.84 7.71
CA SER A 129 -0.18 5.47 7.11
C SER A 129 -1.26 5.22 8.18
N ALA A 130 -0.89 4.56 9.28
CA ALA A 130 -1.79 4.30 10.40
C ALA A 130 -2.17 5.60 11.12
N ASP A 131 -1.26 6.56 11.25
CA ASP A 131 -1.54 7.87 11.87
C ASP A 131 -2.54 8.69 11.08
N VAL A 132 -2.45 8.70 9.75
CA VAL A 132 -3.46 9.33 8.89
C VAL A 132 -4.84 8.69 9.12
N LEU A 133 -4.92 7.36 9.21
CA LEU A 133 -6.18 6.67 9.49
C LEU A 133 -6.70 6.97 10.91
N ARG A 134 -5.82 7.03 11.91
CA ARG A 134 -6.17 7.38 13.29
C ARG A 134 -6.75 8.78 13.42
N GLN A 135 -6.33 9.73 12.56
CA GLN A 135 -6.90 11.08 12.52
C GLN A 135 -8.33 11.10 11.95
N GLN A 136 -8.68 10.14 11.09
CA GLN A 136 -10.04 10.01 10.53
C GLN A 136 -11.00 9.33 11.50
N ILE A 137 -10.49 8.59 12.48
CA ILE A 137 -11.30 7.88 13.46
C ILE A 137 -11.67 8.84 14.59
N PRO A 138 -12.97 8.96 14.95
CA PRO A 138 -13.40 9.73 16.09
C PRO A 138 -12.65 9.32 17.37
N TYR A 139 -12.16 10.32 18.13
CA TYR A 139 -11.30 10.14 19.30
C TYR A 139 -11.89 9.18 20.36
N HIS A 140 -13.21 9.11 20.48
CA HIS A 140 -13.92 8.26 21.44
C HIS A 140 -13.84 6.76 21.13
N ILE A 141 -13.56 6.36 19.88
CA ILE A 141 -13.46 4.94 19.49
C ILE A 141 -12.12 4.34 19.92
N LEU A 142 -11.06 5.14 19.96
CA LEU A 142 -9.69 4.68 20.26
C LEU A 142 -9.29 4.92 21.72
N GLY A 143 -10.23 5.28 22.60
CA GLY A 143 -9.94 5.63 23.99
C GLY A 143 -8.99 6.84 24.13
N ARG A 144 -8.93 7.71 23.11
CA ARG A 144 -8.05 8.88 23.12
C ARG A 144 -8.72 10.01 23.91
N PRO A 145 -7.96 10.78 24.70
CA PRO A 145 -8.49 12.02 25.25
C PRO A 145 -8.97 12.91 24.10
N PRO A 146 -10.08 13.65 24.28
CA PRO A 146 -10.56 14.58 23.27
C PRO A 146 -9.43 15.53 22.88
N PRO A 147 -9.34 15.95 21.60
CA PRO A 147 -8.42 17.00 21.19
C PRO A 147 -8.56 18.18 22.16
N ARG A 148 -7.45 18.71 22.67
CA ARG A 148 -7.49 19.94 23.47
C ARG A 148 -8.14 20.99 22.59
N GLU A 149 -9.37 21.37 22.92
CA GLU A 149 -10.03 22.45 22.19
C GLU A 149 -9.14 23.68 22.27
N ASP A 150 -8.90 24.33 21.13
CA ASP A 150 -8.23 25.64 21.13
C ASP A 150 -8.94 26.54 22.14
N LEU A 151 -8.17 27.19 23.01
CA LEU A 151 -8.68 28.08 24.06
C LEU A 151 -9.68 29.11 23.49
N GLU A 152 -9.48 29.50 22.23
CA GLU A 152 -10.33 30.40 21.46
C GLU A 152 -11.74 29.82 21.19
N ASN A 153 -11.84 28.51 20.93
CA ASN A 153 -13.12 27.81 20.75
C ASN A 153 -13.82 27.56 22.09
N GLN A 154 -13.06 27.39 23.17
CA GLN A 154 -13.60 27.34 24.54
C GLN A 154 -14.18 28.69 24.94
N LEU A 155 -13.44 29.78 24.71
CA LEU A 155 -13.88 31.16 24.96
C LEU A 155 -15.13 31.49 24.14
N LYS A 156 -15.16 31.18 22.84
CA LYS A 156 -16.38 31.34 22.01
C LYS A 156 -17.58 30.59 22.57
N ARG A 157 -17.39 29.36 23.06
CA ARG A 157 -18.49 28.57 23.67
C ARG A 157 -18.97 29.17 24.98
N ILE A 158 -18.08 29.75 25.77
CA ILE A 158 -18.40 30.47 27.00
C ILE A 158 -19.15 31.76 26.64
N ASP A 159 -18.68 32.54 25.66
CA ASP A 159 -19.34 33.75 25.18
C ASP A 159 -20.75 33.48 24.64
N LEU A 160 -20.92 32.39 23.88
CA LEU A 160 -22.24 31.92 23.39
C LEU A 160 -23.18 31.49 24.53
N LYS A 161 -22.64 30.91 25.61
CA LYS A 161 -23.41 30.57 26.82
C LYS A 161 -23.76 31.81 27.65
N MET A 162 -22.87 32.81 27.71
CA MET A 162 -23.08 34.08 28.41
C MET A 162 -24.09 34.99 27.70
N GLN A 163 -24.27 34.81 26.38
CA GLN A 163 -25.27 35.54 25.58
C GLN A 163 -26.68 34.91 25.57
N GLY A 164 -26.94 33.89 26.40
CA GLY A 164 -28.31 33.45 26.71
C GLY A 164 -29.09 32.80 25.57
N LYS A 165 -28.44 32.28 24.51
CA LYS A 165 -29.13 31.49 23.48
C LYS A 165 -29.09 29.99 23.80
N CYS A 166 -29.66 29.61 24.94
CA CYS A 166 -30.23 28.27 25.08
C CYS A 166 -31.48 28.20 24.18
N ALA A 167 -31.31 27.89 22.90
CA ALA A 167 -32.42 27.46 22.07
C ALA A 167 -32.80 26.03 22.49
N VAL A 168 -33.55 25.92 23.58
CA VAL A 168 -34.44 24.77 23.79
C VAL A 168 -35.52 24.90 22.73
N LYS A 169 -35.38 24.15 21.62
CA LYS A 169 -36.54 23.81 20.79
C LYS A 169 -37.07 22.48 21.31
N CYS A 170 -38.15 22.56 22.08
CA CYS A 170 -39.15 21.50 22.14
C CYS A 170 -39.78 21.32 20.77
#